data_AF-L2GP02-F1
#
_entry.id   AF-L2GP02-F1
#
_cell.length_a   1.000
_cell.length_b   1.000
_cell.length_c   1.000
_cell.angle_alpha   90.00
_cell.angle_beta   90.00
_cell.angle_gamma   90.00
#
_symmetry.space_group_name_H-M   'P 1'
#
loop_
_entity.id
_entity.type
_entity.pdbx_description
1 polymer ?
#
loop_
_entity_poly.entity_id
_entity_poly.type
_entity_poly.pdbx_seq_one_letter_code
_entity_poly.pdbx_strand_id
1 'polypeptide(L)'
;MSELLPVSKHPLSANPKYGKAVESLKEKHYRECNRDGNCLYSSVTLLIFPLLRDERAKSMFYGFTKEFEEMDVPSVVYECYITSIEEIIEKISVDDLDSEDLTVFTAYLRLICSTHAKMNEKKYQSFIQMDLKQYCAEHIDPMDQRAGSFELAVLADALQLKITVISIADDEKFQTSFGEGPEVKILHTPDHFEPLYD
;
A
#
# COMPACT_ATOMS: atom_id res chain seq x y z
N MET A 1 9.57 -0.57 -14.21
CA MET A 1 10.45 -0.66 -13.04
C MET A 1 10.36 0.64 -12.28
N SER A 2 10.20 0.55 -10.96
CA SER A 2 10.06 1.70 -10.08
C SER A 2 11.46 2.21 -9.66
N GLU A 3 11.96 3.25 -10.33
CA GLU A 3 13.31 3.78 -10.08
C GLU A 3 13.39 4.54 -8.74
N LEU A 4 14.46 4.29 -7.97
CA LEU A 4 14.74 5.05 -6.74
C LEU A 4 15.37 6.40 -7.10
N LEU A 5 14.64 7.48 -6.86
CA LEU A 5 15.00 8.82 -7.25
C LEU A 5 15.17 9.74 -6.03
N PRO A 6 16.10 10.70 -6.06
CA PRO A 6 16.16 11.74 -5.04
C PRO A 6 14.87 12.57 -5.03
N VAL A 7 14.34 12.90 -3.84
CA VAL A 7 13.16 13.76 -3.70
C VAL A 7 13.36 15.14 -4.36
N SER A 8 14.59 15.64 -4.38
CA SER A 8 14.94 16.88 -5.10
C SER A 8 14.66 16.83 -6.61
N LYS A 9 14.56 15.63 -7.20
CA LYS A 9 14.21 15.42 -8.60
C LYS A 9 12.73 15.15 -8.84
N HIS A 10 11.91 15.09 -7.79
CA HIS A 10 10.48 14.85 -7.95
C HIS A 10 9.86 15.93 -8.88
N PRO A 11 8.97 15.56 -9.82
CA PRO A 11 8.34 16.50 -10.75
C PRO A 11 7.68 17.73 -10.10
N LEU A 12 7.25 17.63 -8.84
CA LEU A 12 6.61 18.71 -8.11
C LEU A 12 7.62 19.67 -7.44
N SER A 13 8.89 19.30 -7.33
CA SER A 13 9.93 20.18 -6.78
C SER A 13 10.10 21.46 -7.59
N ALA A 14 9.96 21.38 -8.92
CA ALA A 14 10.02 22.56 -9.79
C ALA A 14 8.68 23.31 -9.91
N ASN A 15 7.61 22.80 -9.28
CA ASN A 15 6.28 23.39 -9.41
C ASN A 15 6.17 24.61 -8.45
N PRO A 16 5.80 25.81 -8.92
CA PRO A 16 5.68 26.99 -8.07
C PRO A 16 4.71 26.84 -6.90
N LYS A 17 3.73 25.96 -7.05
CA LYS A 17 2.69 25.68 -6.06
C LYS A 17 3.18 24.69 -4.99
N TYR A 18 3.81 23.60 -5.40
CA TYR A 18 4.14 22.47 -4.51
C TYR A 18 5.62 22.40 -4.11
N GLY A 19 6.50 23.11 -4.82
CA GLY A 19 7.94 22.94 -4.72
C GLY A 19 8.49 23.14 -3.31
N LYS A 20 8.02 24.18 -2.60
CA LYS A 20 8.41 24.43 -1.19
C LYS A 20 8.03 23.26 -0.27
N ALA A 21 6.86 22.67 -0.46
CA ALA A 21 6.42 21.54 0.36
C ALA A 21 7.29 20.31 0.10
N VAL A 22 7.61 20.03 -1.16
CA VAL A 22 8.49 18.92 -1.58
C VAL A 22 9.92 19.13 -1.07
N GLU A 23 10.47 20.34 -1.21
CA GLU A 23 11.81 20.70 -0.71
C GLU A 23 11.92 20.56 0.82
N SER A 24 10.80 20.70 1.54
CA SER A 24 10.77 20.55 3.00
C SER A 24 10.75 19.10 3.48
N LEU A 25 10.56 18.12 2.59
CA LEU A 25 10.55 16.69 2.93
C LEU A 25 11.89 16.30 3.56
N LYS A 26 11.84 15.44 4.58
CA LYS A 26 13.06 14.99 5.30
C LYS A 26 13.66 13.77 4.63
N GLU A 27 12.81 13.00 3.98
CA GLU A 27 13.08 11.80 3.22
C GLU A 27 13.94 12.16 2.01
N LYS A 28 14.97 11.37 1.72
CA LYS A 28 15.96 11.68 0.68
C LYS A 28 15.55 11.13 -0.68
N HIS A 29 14.83 10.01 -0.69
CA HIS A 29 14.46 9.31 -1.91
C HIS A 29 12.98 8.99 -1.95
N TYR A 30 12.46 8.84 -3.16
CA TYR A 30 11.14 8.31 -3.45
C TYR A 30 11.26 7.30 -4.60
N ARG A 31 10.23 6.50 -4.80
CA ARG A 31 10.10 5.64 -5.98
C ARG A 31 8.82 6.01 -6.73
N GLU A 32 8.88 6.07 -8.04
CA GLU A 32 7.70 6.35 -8.85
C GLU A 32 6.77 5.13 -8.92
N CYS A 33 5.47 5.38 -8.78
CA CYS A 33 4.43 4.38 -8.99
C CYS A 33 3.60 4.73 -10.23
N ASN A 34 2.98 3.73 -10.84
CA ASN A 34 2.05 3.98 -11.96
C ASN A 34 0.80 4.73 -11.46
N ARG A 35 0.27 5.64 -12.27
CA ARG A 35 -0.98 6.37 -12.01
C ARG A 35 -2.19 5.60 -12.55
N ASP A 36 -2.35 4.37 -12.13
CA ASP A 36 -3.36 3.41 -12.62
C ASP A 36 -4.48 3.10 -11.60
N GLY A 37 -4.49 3.78 -10.45
CA GLY A 37 -5.41 3.51 -9.34
C GLY A 37 -4.85 2.54 -8.31
N ASN A 38 -3.77 1.81 -8.62
CA ASN A 38 -3.13 0.87 -7.70
C ASN A 38 -1.96 1.47 -6.92
N CYS A 39 -1.57 2.72 -7.20
CA CYS A 39 -0.38 3.37 -6.64
C CYS A 39 -0.23 3.27 -5.11
N LEU A 40 -1.33 3.27 -4.35
CA LEU A 40 -1.31 3.05 -2.90
C LEU A 40 -0.79 1.65 -2.57
N TYR A 41 -1.37 0.62 -3.16
CA TYR A 41 -0.97 -0.78 -2.97
C TYR A 41 0.45 -1.00 -3.48
N SER A 42 0.83 -0.45 -4.64
CA SER A 42 2.20 -0.52 -5.16
C SER A 42 3.20 0.14 -4.21
N SER A 43 2.84 1.30 -3.64
CA SER A 43 3.68 1.99 -2.65
C SER A 43 3.89 1.15 -1.41
N VAL A 44 2.82 0.55 -0.87
CA VAL A 44 2.90 -0.36 0.28
C VAL A 44 3.78 -1.56 -0.06
N THR A 45 3.58 -2.20 -1.22
CA THR A 45 4.41 -3.31 -1.70
C THR A 45 5.89 -2.95 -1.70
N LEU A 46 6.27 -1.83 -2.32
CA LEU A 46 7.66 -1.40 -2.41
C LEU A 46 8.30 -1.09 -1.05
N LEU A 47 7.51 -0.72 -0.05
CA LEU A 47 7.97 -0.46 1.31
C LEU A 47 8.13 -1.75 2.13
N ILE A 48 7.22 -2.71 1.96
CA ILE A 48 7.24 -3.97 2.73
C ILE A 48 8.12 -5.03 2.07
N PHE A 49 8.36 -4.98 0.76
CA PHE A 49 9.09 -6.02 0.03
C PHE A 49 10.46 -6.36 0.67
N PRO A 50 11.29 -5.38 1.08
CA PRO A 50 12.55 -5.69 1.77
C PRO A 50 12.36 -6.38 3.12
N LEU A 51 11.24 -6.11 3.80
CA LEU A 51 10.90 -6.71 5.09
C LEU A 51 10.50 -8.18 4.92
N LEU A 52 9.87 -8.55 3.80
CA LEU A 52 9.42 -9.92 3.51
C LEU A 52 10.56 -10.92 3.29
N ARG A 53 11.83 -10.51 3.44
CA ARG A 53 12.96 -11.44 3.52
C ARG A 53 13.17 -11.99 4.93
N ASP A 54 12.59 -11.35 5.94
CA ASP A 54 12.57 -11.83 7.31
C ASP A 54 11.35 -12.75 7.55
N GLU A 55 11.58 -13.93 8.13
CA GLU A 55 10.55 -14.95 8.33
C GLU A 55 9.40 -14.48 9.24
N ARG A 56 9.65 -13.56 10.17
CA ARG A 56 8.59 -12.98 11.00
C ARG A 56 7.69 -12.08 10.19
N ALA A 57 8.26 -11.25 9.31
CA ALA A 57 7.49 -10.40 8.41
C ALA A 57 6.70 -11.22 7.38
N LYS A 58 7.28 -12.30 6.83
CA LYS A 58 6.56 -13.25 5.97
C LYS A 58 5.36 -13.88 6.70
N SER A 59 5.58 -14.35 7.92
CA SER A 59 4.52 -14.97 8.74
C SER A 59 3.37 -14.01 8.99
N MET A 60 3.65 -12.72 9.20
CA MET A 60 2.62 -11.69 9.32
C MET A 60 1.89 -11.45 8.00
N PHE A 61 2.63 -11.38 6.89
CA PHE A 61 2.08 -11.10 5.57
C PHE A 61 1.21 -12.25 5.01
N TYR A 62 1.53 -13.49 5.35
CA TYR A 62 0.78 -14.68 4.94
C TYR A 62 -0.22 -15.18 6.00
N GLY A 63 -0.25 -14.56 7.19
CA GLY A 63 -1.00 -15.02 8.37
C GLY A 63 -2.52 -14.94 8.27
N PHE A 64 -3.07 -14.64 7.08
CA PHE A 64 -4.49 -14.37 6.85
C PHE A 64 -5.31 -15.60 6.46
N THR A 65 -4.73 -16.79 6.38
CA THR A 65 -5.43 -18.04 5.98
C THR A 65 -6.75 -18.24 6.70
N LYS A 66 -6.77 -18.06 8.03
CA LYS A 66 -7.98 -18.22 8.83
C LYS A 66 -9.07 -17.20 8.47
N GLU A 67 -8.67 -15.95 8.22
CA GLU A 67 -9.61 -14.89 7.84
C GLU A 67 -10.17 -15.14 6.43
N PHE A 68 -9.34 -15.64 5.51
CA PHE A 68 -9.78 -16.06 4.19
C PHE A 68 -10.79 -17.21 4.25
N GLU A 69 -10.53 -18.23 5.07
CA GLU A 69 -11.45 -19.35 5.31
C GLU A 69 -12.78 -18.89 5.90
N GLU A 70 -12.76 -18.01 6.91
CA GLU A 70 -13.98 -17.47 7.54
C GLU A 70 -14.81 -16.59 6.57
N MET A 71 -14.18 -16.04 5.53
CA MET A 71 -14.82 -15.25 4.48
C MET A 71 -15.14 -16.06 3.20
N ASP A 72 -15.06 -17.39 3.26
CA ASP A 72 -15.32 -18.30 2.13
C ASP A 72 -14.45 -18.00 0.89
N VAL A 73 -13.25 -17.44 1.07
CA VAL A 73 -12.29 -17.25 -0.02
C VAL A 73 -11.71 -18.64 -0.39
N PRO A 74 -11.82 -19.10 -1.64
CA PRO A 74 -11.33 -20.42 -2.03
C PRO A 74 -9.82 -20.54 -1.80
N SER A 75 -9.37 -21.64 -1.20
CA SER A 75 -7.96 -21.81 -0.81
C SER A 75 -6.98 -21.64 -1.96
N VAL A 76 -7.34 -22.19 -3.13
CA VAL A 76 -6.57 -22.06 -4.37
C VAL A 76 -6.26 -20.60 -4.73
N VAL A 77 -7.12 -19.65 -4.38
CA VAL A 77 -6.94 -18.23 -4.72
C VAL A 77 -5.78 -17.64 -3.90
N TYR A 78 -5.84 -17.71 -2.57
CA TYR A 78 -4.80 -17.12 -1.74
C TYR A 78 -3.50 -17.95 -1.77
N GLU A 79 -3.58 -19.27 -1.93
CA GLU A 79 -2.40 -20.13 -2.08
C GLU A 79 -1.63 -19.78 -3.36
N CYS A 80 -2.31 -19.56 -4.48
CA CYS A 80 -1.66 -19.12 -5.71
C CYS A 80 -0.93 -17.79 -5.54
N TYR A 81 -1.56 -16.80 -4.88
CA TYR A 81 -0.89 -15.52 -4.62
C TYR A 81 0.34 -15.68 -3.72
N ILE A 82 0.21 -16.44 -2.63
CA ILE A 82 1.33 -16.68 -1.69
C ILE A 82 2.49 -17.34 -2.42
N THR A 83 2.25 -18.43 -3.16
CA THR A 83 3.30 -19.13 -3.92
C THR A 83 3.97 -18.21 -4.95
N SER A 84 3.19 -17.43 -5.71
CA SER A 84 3.78 -16.47 -6.67
C SER A 84 4.63 -15.41 -5.98
N ILE A 85 4.18 -14.88 -4.85
CA ILE A 85 4.91 -13.85 -4.10
C ILE A 85 6.21 -14.42 -3.50
N GLU A 86 6.17 -15.64 -2.94
CA GLU A 86 7.36 -16.33 -2.43
C GLU A 86 8.41 -16.51 -3.53
N GLU A 87 7.99 -16.98 -4.70
CA GLU A 87 8.89 -17.12 -5.85
C GLU A 87 9.52 -15.79 -6.28
N ILE A 88 8.76 -14.69 -6.26
CA ILE A 88 9.28 -13.36 -6.61
C ILE A 88 10.30 -12.90 -5.57
N ILE A 89 9.97 -12.98 -4.28
CA ILE A 89 10.86 -12.52 -3.18
C ILE A 89 12.20 -13.27 -3.17
N GLU A 90 12.18 -14.56 -3.50
CA GLU A 90 13.38 -15.39 -3.57
C GLU A 90 14.28 -15.08 -4.76
N LYS A 91 13.70 -14.67 -5.90
CA LYS A 91 14.43 -14.54 -7.17
C LYS A 91 14.94 -13.14 -7.44
N ILE A 92 14.25 -12.10 -6.97
CA ILE A 92 14.54 -10.72 -7.38
C ILE A 92 14.68 -9.74 -6.21
N SER A 93 15.34 -8.61 -6.47
CA SER A 93 15.42 -7.49 -5.54
C SER A 93 14.24 -6.53 -5.75
N VAL A 94 14.04 -5.60 -4.81
CA VAL A 94 13.00 -4.56 -4.95
C VAL A 94 13.23 -3.66 -6.17
N ASP A 95 14.49 -3.51 -6.60
CA ASP A 95 14.87 -2.71 -7.77
C ASP A 95 14.46 -3.37 -9.09
N ASP A 96 14.31 -4.69 -9.09
CA ASP A 96 14.00 -5.49 -10.26
C ASP A 96 12.50 -5.77 -10.41
N LEU A 97 11.66 -5.33 -9.46
CA LEU A 97 10.21 -5.50 -9.53
C LEU A 97 9.64 -4.80 -10.76
N ASP A 98 8.97 -5.57 -11.60
CA ASP A 98 8.25 -5.05 -12.75
C ASP A 98 6.75 -4.83 -12.46
N SER A 99 6.00 -4.41 -13.49
CA SER A 99 4.57 -4.17 -13.35
C SER A 99 3.75 -5.43 -13.14
N GLU A 100 4.17 -6.57 -13.69
CA GLU A 100 3.47 -7.84 -13.53
C GLU A 100 3.65 -8.34 -12.09
N ASP A 101 4.86 -8.27 -11.55
CA ASP A 101 5.14 -8.59 -10.15
C ASP A 101 4.29 -7.73 -9.20
N LEU A 102 4.31 -6.41 -9.39
CA LEU A 102 3.52 -5.47 -8.59
C LEU A 102 2.01 -5.74 -8.68
N THR A 103 1.53 -6.27 -9.80
CA THR A 103 0.12 -6.66 -9.98
C THR A 103 -0.25 -7.84 -9.07
N VAL A 104 0.62 -8.84 -8.94
CA VAL A 104 0.43 -9.97 -8.03
C VAL A 104 0.31 -9.49 -6.58
N PHE A 105 1.26 -8.66 -6.13
CA PHE A 105 1.20 -8.09 -4.78
C PHE A 105 -0.03 -7.21 -4.57
N THR A 106 -0.39 -6.39 -5.55
CA THR A 106 -1.57 -5.51 -5.48
C THR A 106 -2.85 -6.33 -5.29
N ALA A 107 -3.03 -7.39 -6.08
CA ALA A 107 -4.20 -8.26 -5.97
C ALA A 107 -4.26 -8.93 -4.59
N TYR A 108 -3.13 -9.39 -4.07
CA TYR A 108 -3.07 -10.00 -2.74
C TYR A 108 -3.35 -8.98 -1.61
N LEU A 109 -2.79 -7.77 -1.69
CA LEU A 109 -3.07 -6.71 -0.71
C LEU A 109 -4.54 -6.25 -0.75
N ARG A 110 -5.16 -6.21 -1.94
CA ARG A 110 -6.61 -5.96 -2.07
C ARG A 110 -7.42 -7.07 -1.39
N LEU A 111 -7.04 -8.33 -1.60
CA LEU A 111 -7.68 -9.47 -0.94
C LEU A 111 -7.56 -9.39 0.58
N ILE A 112 -6.36 -9.08 1.12
CA ILE A 112 -6.15 -8.84 2.56
C ILE A 112 -7.03 -7.69 3.04
N CYS A 113 -6.97 -6.53 2.38
CA CYS A 113 -7.72 -5.34 2.76
C CYS A 113 -9.23 -5.62 2.83
N SER A 114 -9.78 -6.25 1.79
CA SER A 114 -11.19 -6.60 1.72
C SER A 114 -11.61 -7.59 2.80
N THR A 115 -10.82 -8.64 2.99
CA THR A 115 -11.08 -9.69 3.97
C THR A 115 -11.02 -9.14 5.39
N HIS A 116 -9.93 -8.44 5.73
CA HIS A 116 -9.73 -7.86 7.06
C HIS A 116 -10.81 -6.84 7.41
N ALA A 117 -11.21 -6.01 6.45
CA ALA A 117 -12.31 -5.06 6.63
C ALA A 117 -13.63 -5.79 6.93
N LYS A 118 -14.01 -6.78 6.12
CA LYS A 118 -15.25 -7.56 6.27
C LYS A 118 -15.27 -8.34 7.59
N MET A 119 -14.14 -8.93 8.00
CA MET A 119 -13.97 -9.63 9.27
C MET A 119 -14.16 -8.72 10.49
N ASN A 120 -13.80 -7.45 10.33
CA ASN A 120 -13.85 -6.44 11.39
C ASN A 120 -14.96 -5.40 11.12
N GLU A 121 -16.10 -5.83 10.56
CA GLU A 121 -17.18 -4.94 10.12
C GLU A 121 -17.63 -3.93 11.19
N LYS A 122 -17.74 -4.36 12.46
CA LYS A 122 -18.11 -3.46 13.57
C LYS A 122 -17.14 -2.29 13.76
N LYS A 123 -15.86 -2.48 13.44
CA LYS A 123 -14.83 -1.44 13.51
C LYS A 123 -14.91 -0.54 12.29
N TYR A 124 -15.11 -1.10 11.10
CA TYR A 124 -14.91 -0.39 9.84
C TYR A 124 -16.17 0.25 9.23
N GLN A 125 -17.35 -0.26 9.53
CA GLN A 125 -18.61 0.19 8.94
C GLN A 125 -18.90 1.68 9.14
N SER A 126 -18.47 2.28 10.26
CA SER A 126 -18.72 3.70 10.54
C SER A 126 -17.88 4.67 9.71
N PHE A 127 -16.81 4.19 9.05
CA PHE A 127 -15.93 5.03 8.22
C PHE A 127 -16.46 5.21 6.79
N ILE A 128 -17.44 4.41 6.38
CA ILE A 128 -18.02 4.41 5.05
C ILE A 128 -19.52 4.70 5.14
N GLN A 129 -20.08 5.29 4.09
CA GLN A 129 -21.49 5.70 4.06
C GLN A 129 -22.43 4.62 3.48
N MET A 130 -21.88 3.52 2.99
CA MET A 130 -22.59 2.39 2.40
C MET A 130 -22.28 1.10 3.15
N ASP A 131 -22.97 0.01 2.83
CA ASP A 131 -22.67 -1.32 3.39
C ASP A 131 -21.21 -1.71 3.12
N LEU A 132 -20.50 -2.23 4.12
CA LEU A 132 -19.07 -2.54 4.00
C LEU A 132 -18.78 -3.62 2.98
N LYS A 133 -19.63 -4.63 2.86
CA LYS A 133 -19.42 -5.70 1.89
C LYS A 133 -19.61 -5.16 0.49
N GLN A 134 -20.60 -4.29 0.30
CA GLN A 134 -20.81 -3.57 -0.96
C GLN A 134 -19.65 -2.64 -1.29
N TYR A 135 -19.16 -1.85 -0.32
CA TYR A 135 -18.01 -0.97 -0.51
C TYR A 135 -16.78 -1.77 -0.97
N CYS A 136 -16.47 -2.88 -0.28
CA CYS A 136 -15.35 -3.72 -0.68
C CYS A 136 -15.52 -4.26 -2.11
N ALA A 137 -16.71 -4.74 -2.48
CA ALA A 137 -16.97 -5.28 -3.81
C ALA A 137 -16.85 -4.25 -4.93
N GLU A 138 -17.19 -2.98 -4.66
CA GLU A 138 -17.17 -1.90 -5.64
C GLU A 138 -15.82 -1.16 -5.72
N HIS A 139 -15.09 -1.05 -4.59
CA HIS A 139 -13.94 -0.15 -4.47
C HIS A 139 -12.62 -0.82 -4.09
N ILE A 140 -12.64 -2.00 -3.47
CA ILE A 140 -11.42 -2.69 -3.01
C ILE A 140 -11.11 -3.91 -3.87
N ASP A 141 -12.09 -4.79 -4.06
CA ASP A 141 -11.96 -6.07 -4.76
C ASP A 141 -11.53 -5.90 -6.23
N PRO A 142 -12.07 -4.93 -7.00
CA PRO A 142 -11.63 -4.73 -8.38
C PRO A 142 -10.26 -4.04 -8.46
N MET A 143 -9.46 -4.45 -9.44
CA MET A 143 -8.21 -3.76 -9.80
C MET A 143 -8.50 -2.34 -10.32
N ASP A 144 -7.47 -1.49 -10.29
CA ASP A 144 -7.48 -0.13 -10.85
C ASP A 144 -8.48 0.84 -10.18
N GLN A 145 -9.10 0.41 -9.07
CA GLN A 145 -9.91 1.28 -8.23
C GLN A 145 -9.03 2.13 -7.32
N ARG A 146 -9.34 3.42 -7.22
CA ARG A 146 -8.63 4.35 -6.35
C ARG A 146 -8.79 3.94 -4.90
N ALA A 147 -7.67 3.93 -4.18
CA ALA A 147 -7.62 3.74 -2.74
C ALA A 147 -7.23 5.04 -2.02
N GLY A 148 -7.57 5.15 -0.75
CA GLY A 148 -7.31 6.32 0.08
C GLY A 148 -7.20 5.98 1.57
N SER A 149 -7.69 6.89 2.43
CA SER A 149 -7.50 6.79 3.88
C SER A 149 -8.16 5.56 4.50
N PHE A 150 -9.25 5.04 3.92
CA PHE A 150 -9.90 3.83 4.42
C PHE A 150 -8.98 2.61 4.22
N GLU A 151 -8.51 2.39 2.99
CA GLU A 151 -7.62 1.28 2.66
C GLU A 151 -6.29 1.38 3.41
N LEU A 152 -5.74 2.59 3.58
CA LEU A 152 -4.55 2.82 4.43
C LEU A 152 -4.79 2.40 5.88
N ALA A 153 -5.92 2.76 6.47
CA ALA A 153 -6.25 2.39 7.84
C ALA A 153 -6.40 0.87 8.01
N VAL A 154 -7.09 0.23 7.07
CA VAL A 154 -7.30 -1.23 7.07
C VAL A 154 -5.98 -1.96 6.87
N LEU A 155 -5.16 -1.56 5.89
CA LEU A 155 -3.87 -2.19 5.62
C LEU A 155 -2.88 -2.00 6.76
N ALA A 156 -2.83 -0.81 7.37
CA ALA A 156 -1.98 -0.55 8.53
C ALA A 156 -2.32 -1.47 9.71
N ASP A 157 -3.62 -1.67 9.96
CA ASP A 157 -4.11 -2.58 11.01
C ASP A 157 -3.82 -4.05 10.66
N ALA A 158 -4.14 -4.49 9.45
CA ALA A 158 -3.96 -5.86 8.99
C ALA A 158 -2.47 -6.27 9.01
N LEU A 159 -1.61 -5.42 8.46
CA LEU A 159 -0.18 -5.70 8.32
C LEU A 159 0.63 -5.35 9.58
N GLN A 160 -0.01 -4.79 10.62
CA GLN A 160 0.63 -4.31 11.86
C GLN A 160 1.79 -3.36 11.56
N LEU A 161 1.52 -2.39 10.68
CA LEU A 161 2.44 -1.35 10.27
C LEU A 161 1.95 0.01 10.73
N LYS A 162 2.88 0.92 10.98
CA LYS A 162 2.58 2.34 11.06
C LYS A 162 2.78 2.96 9.68
N ILE A 163 1.71 3.30 8.97
CA ILE A 163 1.78 3.96 7.67
C ILE A 163 1.65 5.46 7.87
N THR A 164 2.74 6.19 7.65
CA THR A 164 2.76 7.66 7.74
C THR A 164 2.65 8.26 6.34
N VAL A 165 1.53 8.94 6.08
CA VAL A 165 1.28 9.65 4.83
C VAL A 165 1.63 11.12 4.98
N ILE A 166 2.54 11.60 4.14
CA ILE A 166 2.87 13.02 4.00
C ILE A 166 2.10 13.54 2.78
N SER A 167 1.00 14.24 3.01
CA SER A 167 0.18 14.84 1.95
C SER A 167 0.69 16.23 1.63
N ILE A 168 0.88 16.52 0.34
CA ILE A 168 1.21 17.85 -0.16
C ILE A 168 -0.06 18.52 -0.66
N ALA A 169 -0.40 19.66 -0.08
CA ALA A 169 -1.47 20.53 -0.57
C ALA A 169 -0.91 21.95 -0.62
N ASP A 170 -0.84 22.48 -1.84
CA ASP A 170 -0.24 23.77 -2.14
C ASP A 170 1.21 23.84 -1.63
N ASP A 171 1.61 24.91 -0.93
CA ASP A 171 2.96 25.05 -0.38
C ASP A 171 3.11 24.47 1.04
N GLU A 172 2.09 23.75 1.52
CA GLU A 172 2.05 23.10 2.82
C GLU A 172 2.10 21.57 2.70
N LYS A 173 2.52 20.94 3.80
CA LYS A 173 2.44 19.49 3.96
C LYS A 173 1.74 19.13 5.27
N PHE A 174 1.01 18.03 5.21
CA PHE A 174 0.26 17.48 6.33
C PHE A 174 0.70 16.05 6.54
N GLN A 175 0.88 15.67 7.80
CA GLN A 175 1.24 14.31 8.15
C GLN A 175 0.05 13.63 8.83
N THR A 176 -0.35 12.47 8.32
CA THR A 176 -1.33 11.60 8.95
C THR A 176 -0.72 10.21 9.10
N SER A 177 -0.86 9.58 10.26
CA SER A 177 -0.36 8.23 10.51
C SER A 177 -1.52 7.28 10.78
N PHE A 178 -1.41 6.06 10.25
CA PHE A 178 -2.37 4.98 10.42
C PHE A 178 -1.67 3.78 11.08
N GLY A 179 -2.38 3.10 11.99
CA GLY A 179 -1.87 1.90 12.66
C GLY A 179 -0.68 2.16 13.59
N GLU A 180 -0.11 1.07 14.06
CA GLU A 180 1.02 1.02 14.98
C GLU A 180 1.99 -0.07 14.50
N GLY A 181 3.29 0.05 14.81
CA GLY A 181 4.30 -0.93 14.41
C GLY A 181 5.49 -0.28 13.69
N PRO A 182 6.27 -1.07 12.92
CA PRO A 182 7.33 -0.54 12.06
C PRO A 182 6.79 0.53 11.13
N GLU A 183 7.49 1.68 11.08
CA GLU A 183 7.03 2.82 10.29
C GLU A 183 7.45 2.70 8.83
N VAL A 184 6.49 2.93 7.93
CA VAL A 184 6.70 3.14 6.50
C VAL A 184 6.09 4.48 6.10
N LYS A 185 6.70 5.16 5.13
CA LYS A 185 6.29 6.52 4.74
C LYS A 185 5.87 6.57 3.29
N ILE A 186 4.76 7.26 3.03
CA ILE A 186 4.20 7.44 1.69
C ILE A 186 3.99 8.94 1.46
N LEU A 187 4.47 9.42 0.33
CA LEU A 187 4.12 10.73 -0.20
C LEU A 187 2.76 10.64 -0.87
N HIS A 188 1.86 11.55 -0.52
CA HIS A 188 0.60 11.73 -1.22
C HIS A 188 0.62 13.08 -1.94
N THR A 189 0.74 13.02 -3.25
CA THR A 189 0.58 14.17 -4.15
C THR A 189 -0.84 14.14 -4.75
N PRO A 190 -1.32 15.19 -5.45
CA PRO A 190 -2.66 15.19 -6.02
C PRO A 190 -2.95 13.91 -6.84
N ASP A 191 -3.92 13.13 -6.33
CA ASP A 191 -4.37 11.85 -6.86
C ASP A 191 -3.29 10.75 -6.99
N HIS A 192 -2.21 10.79 -6.19
CA HIS A 192 -1.12 9.82 -6.34
C HIS A 192 -0.33 9.53 -5.05
N PHE A 193 0.09 8.28 -4.91
CA PHE A 193 0.89 7.78 -3.79
C PHE A 193 2.23 7.26 -4.28
N GLU A 194 3.31 7.64 -3.58
CA GLU A 194 4.67 7.22 -3.86
C GLU A 194 5.38 6.86 -2.54
N PRO A 195 6.10 5.74 -2.43
CA PRO A 195 6.84 5.40 -1.23
C PRO A 195 8.02 6.35 -1.02
N LEU A 196 8.29 6.70 0.25
CA LEU A 196 9.39 7.56 0.66
C LEU A 196 10.43 6.79 1.46
N TYR A 197 11.70 7.17 1.27
CA TYR A 197 12.86 6.56 1.91
C TYR A 197 13.83 7.62 2.44
N ASP A 198 14.51 7.30 3.55
CA ASP A 198 15.54 8.16 4.15
C ASP A 198 16.86 8.21 3.35
#